data_AF-X0WPL4-F1
#
_entry.id   AF-X0WPL4-F1
#
_cell.length_a   1.000
_cell.length_b   1.000
_cell.length_c   1.000
_cell.angle_alpha   90.00
_cell.angle_beta   90.00
_cell.angle_gamma   90.00
#
_symmetry.space_group_name_H-M   'P 1'
#
loop_
_entity.id
_entity.type
_entity.pdbx_description
1 polymer ?
#
loop_
_entity_poly.entity_id
_entity_poly.type
_entity_poly.pdbx_seq_one_letter_code
_entity_poly.pdbx_strand_id
1 'polypeptide(L)'
;MEILLKEEVGGRTLSIQTDKVAKQASGSVVVQYEDTIVLVTAVAAHEVRISDFLPLTVEYQEKIYAAGRIPGNYFRREIGRPSEKETLTARLIDRPIRPLFPKEWRYEIQVIATVLSMDQENDPDTLAMIGASAALELSDIPFAGPIACVRVGRINGQLKINPATSELENGDINIIVAGSKTGVVMVEGGG
;
A
#
# COMPACT_ATOMS: atom_id res chain seq x y z
N MET A 1 22.52 -0.77 6.01
CA MET A 1 22.53 -2.01 6.81
C MET A 1 21.10 -2.49 6.80
N GLU A 2 20.80 -3.76 6.55
CA GLU A 2 19.38 -4.17 6.50
C GLU A 2 18.69 -3.91 7.84
N ILE A 3 17.54 -3.23 7.82
CA ILE A 3 16.74 -2.94 9.01
C ILE A 3 15.40 -3.65 8.86
N LEU A 4 15.00 -4.39 9.90
CA LEU A 4 13.73 -5.09 9.98
C LEU A 4 13.06 -4.75 11.30
N LEU A 5 11.87 -4.17 11.22
CA LEU A 5 11.01 -3.91 12.37
C LEU A 5 9.80 -4.85 12.32
N LYS A 6 9.35 -5.31 13.48
CA LYS A 6 8.21 -6.22 13.63
C LYS A 6 7.34 -5.75 14.78
N GLU A 7 6.03 -5.78 14.59
CA GLU A 7 5.04 -5.49 15.62
C GLU A 7 3.80 -6.38 15.43
N GLU A 8 3.04 -6.57 16.50
CA GLU A 8 1.78 -7.32 16.45
C GLU A 8 0.61 -6.37 16.14
N VAL A 9 -0.14 -6.67 15.07
CA VAL A 9 -1.32 -5.90 14.65
C VAL A 9 -2.43 -6.90 14.35
N GLY A 10 -3.62 -6.72 14.93
CA GLY A 10 -4.74 -7.65 14.68
C GLY A 10 -4.48 -9.10 15.09
N GLY A 11 -3.56 -9.34 16.03
CA GLY A 11 -3.18 -10.69 16.49
C GLY A 11 -2.21 -11.44 15.55
N ARG A 12 -1.62 -10.75 14.57
CA ARG A 12 -0.68 -11.32 13.58
C ARG A 12 0.55 -10.42 13.46
N THR A 13 1.65 -10.95 12.94
CA THR A 13 2.90 -10.18 12.86
C THR A 13 2.94 -9.33 11.59
N LEU A 14 3.00 -8.01 11.76
CA LEU A 14 3.36 -7.08 10.70
C LEU A 14 4.85 -6.79 10.76
N SER A 15 5.52 -6.79 9.62
CA SER A 15 6.92 -6.43 9.51
C SER A 15 7.21 -5.48 8.36
N ILE A 16 8.16 -4.59 8.58
CA ILE A 16 8.65 -3.63 7.58
C ILE A 16 10.16 -3.78 7.51
N GLN A 17 10.65 -4.10 6.31
CA GLN A 17 12.06 -4.24 6.02
C GLN A 17 12.51 -3.15 5.03
N THR A 18 13.66 -2.53 5.27
CA THR A 18 14.30 -1.58 4.32
C THR A 18 15.78 -1.94 4.13
N ASP A 19 16.45 -1.23 3.21
CA ASP A 19 17.89 -1.38 2.91
C ASP A 19 18.32 -2.77 2.37
N LYS A 20 17.36 -3.58 1.90
CA LYS A 20 17.61 -4.90 1.29
C LYS A 20 17.51 -4.88 -0.24
N VAL A 21 16.41 -4.38 -0.77
CA VAL A 21 16.10 -4.34 -2.22
C VAL A 21 15.83 -2.91 -2.68
N ALA A 22 15.86 -2.66 -4.00
CA ALA A 22 15.51 -1.36 -4.60
C ALA A 22 16.27 -0.14 -4.03
N LYS A 23 17.54 -0.31 -3.65
CA LYS A 23 18.39 0.71 -3.00
C LYS A 23 18.66 1.98 -3.81
N GLN A 24 18.30 2.00 -5.08
CA GLN A 24 18.43 3.16 -5.95
C GLN A 24 17.17 4.04 -5.96
N ALA A 25 16.06 3.58 -5.40
CA ALA A 25 14.87 4.40 -5.20
C ALA A 25 15.13 5.45 -4.12
N SER A 26 14.40 6.58 -4.16
CA SER A 26 14.44 7.59 -3.09
C SER A 26 14.06 6.98 -1.74
N GLY A 27 13.07 6.08 -1.72
CA GLY A 27 12.73 5.25 -0.57
C GLY A 27 12.17 3.90 -0.99
N SER A 28 12.44 2.85 -0.21
CA SER A 28 11.90 1.52 -0.49
C SER A 28 11.73 0.69 0.78
N VAL A 29 10.65 -0.10 0.81
CA VAL A 29 10.34 -1.04 1.88
C VAL A 29 9.71 -2.32 1.35
N VAL A 30 9.97 -3.43 2.03
CA VAL A 30 9.19 -4.66 1.91
C VAL A 30 8.33 -4.78 3.15
N VAL A 31 7.01 -4.74 2.97
CA VAL A 31 6.03 -4.93 4.03
C VAL A 31 5.51 -6.36 3.94
N GLN A 32 5.46 -7.04 5.08
CA GLN A 32 4.97 -8.40 5.17
C GLN A 32 4.01 -8.53 6.36
N TYR A 33 2.87 -9.16 6.12
CA TYR A 33 1.88 -9.53 7.14
C TYR A 33 1.52 -10.99 6.91
N GLU A 34 1.93 -11.85 7.85
CA GLU A 34 2.01 -13.30 7.64
C GLU A 34 2.74 -13.65 6.32
N ASP A 35 2.08 -14.31 5.37
CA ASP A 35 2.68 -14.77 4.12
C ASP A 35 2.41 -13.82 2.93
N THR A 36 1.64 -12.76 3.14
CA THR A 36 1.41 -11.69 2.16
C THR A 36 2.54 -10.65 2.21
N ILE A 37 3.15 -10.38 1.06
CA ILE A 37 4.35 -9.54 0.93
C ILE A 37 4.15 -8.50 -0.18
N VAL A 38 4.41 -7.23 0.13
CA VAL A 38 4.35 -6.11 -0.81
C VAL A 38 5.67 -5.34 -0.78
N LEU A 39 6.29 -5.16 -1.95
CA LEU A 39 7.39 -4.22 -2.15
C LEU A 39 6.82 -2.86 -2.53
N VAL A 40 7.18 -1.82 -1.79
CA VAL A 40 6.79 -0.44 -2.12
C VAL A 40 8.02 0.42 -2.31
N THR A 41 8.06 1.16 -3.41
CA THR A 41 9.14 2.10 -3.74
C THR A 41 8.56 3.48 -4.02
N ALA A 42 9.23 4.52 -3.52
CA ALA A 42 8.94 5.92 -3.81
C ALA A 42 10.16 6.54 -4.51
N VAL A 43 9.92 7.29 -5.58
CA VAL A 43 10.96 8.01 -6.34
C VAL A 43 10.45 9.41 -6.66
N ALA A 44 11.31 10.41 -6.50
CA ALA A 44 11.08 11.74 -7.04
C ALA A 44 12.05 12.05 -8.19
N ALA A 45 11.56 12.77 -9.19
CA ALA A 45 12.42 13.32 -10.25
C ALA A 45 13.34 14.40 -9.69
N HIS A 46 14.51 14.57 -10.30
CA HIS A 46 15.46 15.64 -9.95
C HIS A 46 15.15 16.98 -10.62
N GLU A 47 14.29 16.97 -11.64
CA GLU A 47 13.89 18.16 -12.39
C GLU A 47 12.44 18.52 -12.10
N VAL A 48 12.17 19.83 -12.04
CA VAL A 48 10.82 20.37 -11.84
C VAL A 48 10.01 20.14 -13.10
N ARG A 49 8.78 19.64 -12.93
CA ARG A 49 7.81 19.55 -14.02
C ARG A 49 7.00 20.85 -14.10
N ILE A 50 6.84 21.38 -15.31
CA ILE A 50 5.92 22.50 -15.57
C ILE A 50 4.49 21.97 -15.43
N SER A 51 3.87 22.23 -14.29
CA SER A 51 2.53 21.74 -13.94
C SER A 51 1.89 22.67 -12.90
N ASP A 52 0.58 22.86 -13.02
CA ASP A 52 -0.22 23.62 -12.04
C ASP A 52 -0.75 22.72 -10.90
N PHE A 53 -0.45 21.42 -10.93
CA PHE A 53 -0.90 20.43 -9.94
C PHE A 53 0.28 19.56 -9.46
N LEU A 54 0.10 18.90 -8.31
CA LEU A 54 1.04 17.92 -7.77
C LEU A 54 1.17 16.70 -8.71
N PRO A 55 2.32 16.51 -9.38
CA PRO A 55 2.54 15.39 -10.29
C PRO A 55 2.85 14.10 -9.51
N LEU A 56 1.86 13.60 -8.78
CA LEU A 56 1.92 12.33 -8.04
C LEU A 56 1.21 11.24 -8.84
N THR A 57 1.93 10.16 -9.13
CA THR A 57 1.42 8.93 -9.73
C THR A 57 1.59 7.78 -8.74
N VAL A 58 0.50 7.05 -8.51
CA VAL A 58 0.51 5.83 -7.68
C VAL A 58 0.13 4.65 -8.56
N GLU A 59 0.97 3.62 -8.54
CA GLU A 59 0.74 2.35 -9.21
C GLU A 59 0.69 1.24 -8.18
N TYR A 60 -0.30 0.36 -8.33
CA TYR A 60 -0.41 -0.85 -7.56
C TYR A 60 -0.53 -2.01 -8.54
N GLN A 61 0.31 -3.03 -8.36
CA GLN A 61 0.43 -4.16 -9.28
C GLN A 61 0.37 -5.49 -8.53
N GLU A 62 -0.57 -6.34 -8.91
CA GLU A 62 -0.68 -7.72 -8.43
C GLU A 62 -0.01 -8.66 -9.43
N LYS A 63 1.12 -9.26 -9.04
CA LYS A 63 1.77 -10.25 -9.90
C LYS A 63 1.07 -11.59 -9.75
N ILE A 64 0.77 -12.27 -10.86
CA ILE A 64 0.02 -13.53 -10.82
C ILE A 64 0.82 -14.63 -10.11
N TYR A 65 2.15 -14.53 -10.16
CA TYR A 65 3.04 -15.42 -9.39
C TYR A 65 2.86 -15.29 -7.87
N ALA A 66 2.35 -14.16 -7.36
CA ALA A 66 2.14 -13.95 -5.93
C ALA A 66 1.13 -14.96 -5.36
N ALA A 67 0.21 -15.45 -6.19
CA ALA A 67 -0.74 -16.51 -5.86
C ALA A 67 -0.30 -17.90 -6.37
N GLY A 68 0.96 -18.06 -6.81
CA GLY A 68 1.48 -19.32 -7.35
C GLY A 68 0.89 -19.73 -8.71
N ARG A 69 0.37 -18.77 -9.48
CA ARG A 69 -0.28 -19.02 -10.77
C ARG A 69 0.55 -18.48 -11.93
N ILE A 70 0.28 -19.00 -13.13
CA ILE A 70 0.82 -18.48 -14.39
C ILE A 70 -0.28 -17.66 -15.09
N PRO A 71 0.01 -16.48 -15.67
CA PRO A 71 -0.99 -15.69 -16.38
C PRO A 71 -1.74 -16.48 -17.46
N GLY A 72 -3.08 -16.44 -17.40
CA GLY A 72 -3.96 -17.21 -18.28
C GLY A 72 -4.09 -16.66 -19.71
N ASN A 73 -3.59 -15.45 -19.96
CA ASN A 73 -3.67 -14.80 -21.28
C ASN A 73 -2.75 -15.45 -22.33
N TYR A 74 -2.94 -15.07 -23.60
CA TYR A 74 -2.19 -15.60 -24.74
C TYR A 74 -0.67 -15.43 -24.57
N PHE A 75 -0.24 -14.28 -24.03
CA PHE A 75 1.17 -13.94 -23.88
C PHE A 75 1.85 -14.54 -22.64
N ARG A 76 1.09 -15.22 -21.76
CA ARG A 76 1.59 -15.79 -20.48
C ARG A 76 2.36 -14.77 -19.63
N ARG A 77 1.93 -13.52 -19.65
CA ARG A 77 2.56 -12.39 -18.96
C ARG A 77 1.50 -11.43 -18.45
N GLU A 78 1.81 -10.70 -17.39
CA GLU A 78 1.02 -9.55 -16.94
C GLU A 78 1.17 -8.40 -17.96
N ILE A 79 0.44 -8.52 -19.07
CA ILE A 79 0.38 -7.53 -20.15
C ILE A 79 -1.03 -6.97 -20.15
N GLY A 80 -1.11 -5.65 -20.08
CA GLY A 80 -2.36 -4.92 -20.26
C GLY A 80 -2.49 -3.75 -19.33
N ARG A 81 -3.70 -3.20 -19.32
CA ARG A 81 -4.11 -2.20 -18.34
C ARG A 81 -4.25 -2.86 -16.97
N PRO A 82 -3.96 -2.13 -15.89
CA PRO A 82 -4.30 -2.58 -14.54
C PRO A 82 -5.76 -3.00 -14.46
N SER A 83 -6.03 -4.03 -13.67
CA SER A 83 -7.39 -4.45 -13.34
C SER A 83 -8.15 -3.36 -12.58
N GLU A 84 -9.47 -3.54 -12.46
CA GLU A 84 -10.30 -2.65 -11.65
C GLU A 84 -9.84 -2.64 -10.18
N LYS A 85 -9.56 -3.82 -9.61
CA LYS A 85 -9.01 -3.94 -8.25
C LYS A 85 -7.70 -3.16 -8.12
N GLU A 86 -6.76 -3.35 -9.04
CA GLU A 86 -5.48 -2.66 -8.99
C GLU A 86 -5.63 -1.13 -9.07
N THR A 87 -6.54 -0.66 -9.92
CA THR A 87 -6.84 0.77 -10.06
C THR A 87 -7.51 1.33 -8.80
N LEU A 88 -8.43 0.59 -8.19
CA LEU A 88 -9.08 0.99 -6.94
C LEU A 88 -8.08 1.05 -5.78
N THR A 89 -7.20 0.05 -5.65
CA THR A 89 -6.16 0.04 -4.62
C THR A 89 -5.15 1.17 -4.82
N ALA A 90 -4.75 1.46 -6.07
CA ALA A 90 -3.89 2.61 -6.35
C ALA A 90 -4.53 3.93 -5.90
N ARG A 91 -5.84 4.12 -6.12
CA ARG A 91 -6.59 5.29 -5.63
C ARG A 91 -6.72 5.31 -4.11
N LEU A 92 -6.87 4.14 -3.50
CA LEU A 92 -6.96 3.97 -2.04
C LEU A 92 -5.64 4.40 -1.36
N ILE A 93 -4.49 4.15 -2.00
CA ILE A 93 -3.18 4.64 -1.55
C ILE A 93 -3.01 6.15 -1.84
N ASP A 94 -3.36 6.61 -3.04
CA ASP A 94 -3.17 8.01 -3.48
C ASP A 94 -3.94 9.02 -2.61
N ARG A 95 -5.21 8.73 -2.33
CA ARG A 95 -6.11 9.64 -1.59
C ARG A 95 -5.56 10.12 -0.25
N PRO A 96 -5.08 9.25 0.65
CA PRO A 96 -4.59 9.69 1.95
C PRO A 96 -3.19 10.31 1.91
N ILE A 97 -2.31 9.95 0.95
CA ILE A 97 -0.96 10.53 0.89
C ILE A 97 -0.92 11.88 0.17
N ARG A 98 -1.78 12.09 -0.84
CA ARG A 98 -1.77 13.29 -1.69
C ARG A 98 -1.87 14.62 -0.92
N PRO A 99 -2.71 14.76 0.13
CA PRO A 99 -2.81 16.00 0.90
C PRO A 99 -1.60 16.29 1.79
N LEU A 100 -0.72 15.30 1.99
CA LEU A 100 0.42 15.39 2.91
C LEU A 100 1.69 15.91 2.22
N PHE A 101 1.64 16.16 0.91
CA PHE A 101 2.72 16.82 0.19
C PHE A 101 2.58 18.35 0.26
N PRO A 102 3.70 19.10 0.25
CA PRO A 102 3.65 20.56 0.14
C PRO A 102 2.89 21.02 -1.10
N LYS A 103 2.04 22.05 -0.95
CA LYS A 103 1.20 22.58 -2.05
C LYS A 103 2.02 23.02 -3.27
N GLU A 104 3.23 23.51 -3.05
CA GLU A 104 4.13 23.99 -4.12
C GLU A 104 5.11 22.94 -4.64
N TRP A 105 4.94 21.66 -4.25
CA TRP A 105 5.78 20.60 -4.78
C TRP A 105 5.48 20.33 -6.27
N ARG A 106 6.52 20.34 -7.11
CA ARG A 106 6.42 20.21 -8.58
C ARG A 106 7.39 19.20 -9.18
N TYR A 107 8.12 18.46 -8.36
CA TYR A 107 8.91 17.32 -8.81
C TYR A 107 7.98 16.11 -8.95
N GLU A 108 8.09 15.40 -10.05
CA GLU A 108 7.28 14.19 -10.29
C GLU A 108 7.58 13.14 -9.22
N ILE A 109 6.54 12.63 -8.58
CA ILE A 109 6.64 11.56 -7.58
C ILE A 109 5.93 10.33 -8.14
N GLN A 110 6.63 9.20 -8.07
CA GLN A 110 6.06 7.90 -8.39
C GLN A 110 6.13 7.00 -7.15
N VAL A 111 4.99 6.45 -6.76
CA VAL A 111 4.90 5.39 -5.74
C VAL A 111 4.41 4.12 -6.41
N ILE A 112 5.19 3.05 -6.34
CA ILE A 112 4.85 1.75 -6.92
C ILE A 112 4.75 0.73 -5.80
N ALA A 113 3.59 0.11 -5.63
CA ALA A 113 3.35 -1.02 -4.75
C ALA A 113 3.19 -2.29 -5.59
N THR A 114 4.08 -3.27 -5.39
CA THR A 114 4.08 -4.54 -6.11
C THR A 114 3.86 -5.69 -5.13
N VAL A 115 2.79 -6.45 -5.33
CA VAL A 115 2.52 -7.66 -4.53
C VAL A 115 3.42 -8.79 -5.00
N LEU A 116 4.25 -9.29 -4.08
CA LEU A 116 5.23 -10.35 -4.35
C LEU A 116 4.73 -11.73 -3.89
N SER A 117 3.90 -11.77 -2.85
CA SER A 117 3.31 -12.98 -2.29
C SER A 117 1.93 -12.65 -1.74
N MET A 118 0.97 -13.56 -1.87
CA MET A 118 -0.38 -13.43 -1.34
C MET A 118 -0.86 -14.76 -0.77
N ASP A 119 -1.25 -14.75 0.51
CA ASP A 119 -1.72 -15.94 1.24
C ASP A 119 -3.23 -16.20 1.11
N GLN A 120 -3.94 -15.32 0.40
CA GLN A 120 -5.40 -15.33 0.16
C GLN A 120 -6.27 -15.01 1.38
N GLU A 121 -5.70 -14.92 2.58
CA GLU A 121 -6.41 -14.57 3.81
C GLU A 121 -6.20 -13.10 4.20
N ASN A 122 -5.07 -12.50 3.81
CA ASN A 122 -4.70 -11.12 4.10
C ASN A 122 -4.67 -10.30 2.82
N ASP A 123 -5.59 -9.33 2.69
CA ASP A 123 -5.63 -8.45 1.51
C ASP A 123 -4.39 -7.53 1.48
N PRO A 124 -3.60 -7.53 0.39
CA PRO A 124 -2.39 -6.70 0.26
C PRO A 124 -2.63 -5.18 0.23
N ASP A 125 -3.87 -4.71 0.09
CA ASP A 125 -4.19 -3.28 -0.02
C ASP A 125 -3.75 -2.44 1.19
N THR A 126 -3.98 -2.94 2.41
CA THR A 126 -3.56 -2.30 3.66
C THR A 126 -2.03 -2.25 3.77
N LEU A 127 -1.34 -3.34 3.41
CA LEU A 127 0.13 -3.42 3.40
C LEU A 127 0.73 -2.45 2.39
N ALA A 128 0.12 -2.33 1.21
CA ALA A 128 0.56 -1.39 0.18
C ALA A 128 0.48 0.06 0.67
N MET A 129 -0.57 0.43 1.41
CA MET A 129 -0.69 1.77 1.99
C MET A 129 0.32 2.02 3.10
N ILE A 130 0.49 1.06 4.02
CA ILE A 130 1.52 1.14 5.07
C ILE A 130 2.91 1.29 4.43
N GLY A 131 3.18 0.49 3.39
CA GLY A 131 4.44 0.54 2.66
C GLY A 131 4.65 1.86 1.91
N ALA A 132 3.61 2.45 1.33
CA ALA A 132 3.69 3.76 0.70
C ALA A 132 4.06 4.84 1.72
N SER A 133 3.40 4.85 2.89
CA SER A 133 3.76 5.78 3.96
C SER A 133 5.20 5.58 4.42
N ALA A 134 5.62 4.33 4.66
CA ALA A 134 6.97 4.06 5.14
C ALA A 134 8.05 4.38 4.09
N ALA A 135 7.81 4.07 2.82
CA ALA A 135 8.74 4.41 1.73
C ALA A 135 8.89 5.92 1.57
N LEU A 136 7.80 6.69 1.68
CA LEU A 136 7.85 8.16 1.62
C LEU A 136 8.59 8.76 2.82
N GLU A 137 8.33 8.28 4.04
CA GLU A 137 9.02 8.74 5.26
C GLU A 137 10.52 8.43 5.24
N LEU A 138 10.93 7.32 4.62
CA LEU A 138 12.34 6.97 4.47
C LEU A 138 13.04 7.69 3.32
N SER A 139 12.27 8.38 2.46
CA SER A 139 12.81 9.09 1.30
C SER A 139 13.25 10.52 1.63
N ASP A 140 13.87 11.17 0.65
CA ASP A 140 14.18 12.61 0.67
C ASP A 140 13.00 13.49 0.20
N ILE A 141 11.85 12.89 -0.10
CA ILE A 141 10.65 13.59 -0.57
C ILE A 141 9.94 14.23 0.63
N PRO A 142 9.67 15.55 0.62
CA PRO A 142 8.93 16.19 1.70
C PRO A 142 7.52 15.63 1.84
N PHE A 143 7.23 15.04 2.99
CA PHE A 143 5.99 14.35 3.27
C PHE A 143 5.57 14.59 4.73
N ALA A 144 4.32 15.00 4.95
CA ALA A 144 3.78 15.32 6.27
C ALA A 144 3.05 14.11 6.91
N GLY A 145 3.62 12.92 6.77
CA GLY A 145 3.11 11.69 7.38
C GLY A 145 3.67 11.46 8.79
N PRO A 146 3.79 10.19 9.23
CA PRO A 146 3.30 8.99 8.57
C PRO A 146 1.77 8.84 8.67
N ILE A 147 1.22 7.98 7.82
CA ILE A 147 -0.14 7.43 7.97
C ILE A 147 -0.08 5.93 8.24
N ALA A 148 -0.99 5.46 9.09
CA ALA A 148 -1.28 4.05 9.30
C ALA A 148 -2.57 3.67 8.56
N CYS A 149 -2.71 2.39 8.25
CA CYS A 149 -3.89 1.84 7.59
C CYS A 149 -4.27 0.51 8.24
N VAL A 150 -5.57 0.32 8.49
CA VAL A 150 -6.13 -0.96 8.93
C VAL A 150 -7.46 -1.21 8.23
N ARG A 151 -7.76 -2.49 8.02
CA ARG A 151 -9.10 -2.94 7.68
C ARG A 151 -9.85 -3.24 8.97
N VAL A 152 -11.09 -2.79 9.08
CA VAL A 152 -11.97 -3.06 10.21
C VAL A 152 -13.19 -3.80 9.70
N GLY A 153 -13.39 -5.01 10.21
CA GLY A 153 -14.61 -5.78 9.96
C GLY A 153 -15.44 -5.94 11.21
N ARG A 154 -16.75 -6.16 11.07
CA ARG A 154 -17.62 -6.55 12.19
C ARG A 154 -18.12 -7.96 11.98
N ILE A 155 -17.74 -8.86 12.89
CA ILE A 155 -18.05 -10.29 12.83
C ILE A 155 -18.79 -10.66 14.11
N ASN A 156 -19.99 -11.24 14.00
CA ASN A 156 -20.85 -11.57 15.15
C ASN A 156 -21.04 -10.39 16.12
N GLY A 157 -21.22 -9.18 15.57
CA GLY A 157 -21.40 -7.94 16.34
C GLY A 157 -20.12 -7.35 16.95
N GLN A 158 -18.95 -7.96 16.76
CA GLN A 158 -17.67 -7.48 17.30
C GLN A 158 -16.78 -6.91 16.21
N LEU A 159 -16.17 -5.74 16.47
CA LEU A 159 -15.17 -5.15 15.57
C LEU A 159 -13.85 -5.92 15.69
N LYS A 160 -13.28 -6.28 14.55
CA LYS A 160 -11.95 -6.90 14.42
C LYS A 160 -11.07 -6.06 13.50
N ILE A 161 -9.79 -5.97 13.85
CA ILE A 161 -8.75 -5.34 13.04
C ILE A 161 -8.13 -6.40 12.13
N ASN A 162 -7.95 -6.05 10.86
CA ASN A 162 -7.42 -6.89 9.80
C ASN A 162 -7.97 -8.33 9.84
N PRO A 163 -9.31 -8.51 9.89
CA PRO A 163 -9.91 -9.84 9.85
C PRO A 163 -9.49 -10.56 8.56
N ALA A 164 -9.42 -11.88 8.61
CA ALA A 164 -9.13 -12.64 7.40
C ALA A 164 -10.26 -12.51 6.37
N THR A 165 -9.94 -12.65 5.08
CA THR A 165 -10.94 -12.59 4.00
C THR A 165 -12.10 -13.57 4.25
N SER A 166 -11.78 -14.78 4.71
CA SER A 166 -12.77 -15.81 5.06
C SER A 166 -13.69 -15.41 6.23
N GLU A 167 -13.20 -14.61 7.18
CA GLU A 167 -14.01 -14.10 8.29
C GLU A 167 -14.93 -12.96 7.83
N LEU A 168 -14.48 -12.13 6.89
CA LEU A 168 -15.26 -11.01 6.34
C LEU A 168 -16.51 -11.46 5.60
N GLU A 169 -16.53 -12.67 5.04
CA GLU A 169 -17.74 -13.25 4.41
C GLU A 169 -18.92 -13.38 5.38
N ASN A 170 -18.64 -13.51 6.67
CA ASN A 170 -19.65 -13.60 7.73
C ASN A 170 -19.85 -12.25 8.46
N GLY A 171 -19.24 -11.18 7.96
CA GLY A 171 -19.29 -9.85 8.54
C GLY A 171 -20.30 -8.93 7.85
N ASP A 172 -20.76 -7.91 8.58
CA ASP A 172 -21.70 -6.89 8.10
C ASP A 172 -21.08 -5.48 8.02
N ILE A 173 -19.81 -5.35 8.37
CA ILE A 173 -18.99 -4.16 8.15
C ILE A 173 -17.68 -4.61 7.52
N ASN A 174 -17.25 -3.88 6.49
CA ASN A 174 -15.92 -4.00 5.91
C ASN A 174 -15.44 -2.62 5.45
N ILE A 175 -14.59 -2.00 6.28
CA ILE A 175 -14.07 -0.65 6.03
C ILE A 175 -12.56 -0.63 6.11
N ILE A 176 -11.92 0.22 5.31
CA ILE A 176 -10.51 0.56 5.41
C ILE A 176 -10.42 1.95 5.99
N VAL A 177 -9.60 2.10 7.02
CA VAL A 177 -9.37 3.37 7.71
C VAL A 177 -7.89 3.70 7.64
N ALA A 178 -7.60 4.86 7.04
CA ALA A 178 -6.28 5.45 7.03
C ALA A 178 -6.24 6.69 7.94
N GLY A 179 -5.23 6.80 8.79
CA GLY A 179 -5.12 7.87 9.77
C GLY A 179 -3.68 8.25 10.10
N SER A 180 -3.48 9.51 10.48
CA SER A 180 -2.25 9.98 11.09
C SER A 180 -2.36 9.92 12.62
N LYS A 181 -1.31 10.34 13.33
CA LYS A 181 -1.35 10.47 14.79
C LYS A 181 -2.42 11.44 15.29
N THR A 182 -2.81 12.43 14.48
CA THR A 182 -3.69 13.53 14.88
C THR A 182 -5.12 13.40 14.37
N GLY A 183 -5.40 12.47 13.46
CA GLY A 183 -6.76 12.27 12.98
C GLY A 183 -6.89 11.27 11.83
N VAL A 184 -8.13 11.00 11.47
CA VAL A 184 -8.49 10.16 10.31
C VAL A 184 -8.29 10.96 9.02
N VAL A 185 -7.64 10.34 8.04
CA VAL A 185 -7.32 10.96 6.75
C VAL A 185 -8.27 10.46 5.65
N MET A 186 -8.60 9.16 5.67
CA MET A 186 -9.44 8.54 4.67
C MET A 186 -10.19 7.35 5.27
N VAL A 187 -11.45 7.19 4.88
CA VAL A 187 -12.25 5.99 5.13
C VAL A 187 -12.84 5.56 3.80
N GLU A 188 -12.73 4.26 3.51
CA GLU A 188 -13.38 3.62 2.37
C GLU A 188 -14.13 2.40 2.88
N GLY A 189 -15.34 2.15 2.39
CA GLY A 189 -16.09 0.98 2.81
C GLY A 189 -17.32 0.78 1.95
N GLY A 190 -17.68 -0.49 1.78
CA GLY A 190 -18.96 -0.93 1.22
C GLY A 190 -19.74 -1.66 2.30
N GLY A 191 -21.05 -1.40 2.36
CA GLY A 191 -22.01 -2.22 3.10
C GLY A 191 -22.72 -3.17 2.15
#